data_AF-A0A1B6JKL5-F1
#
_entry.id   AF-A0A1B6JKL5-F1
#
_cell.length_a   1.000
_cell.length_b   1.000
_cell.length_c   1.000
_cell.angle_alpha   90.00
_cell.angle_beta   90.00
_cell.angle_gamma   90.00
#
_symmetry.space_group_name_H-M   'P 1'
#
loop_
_entity.id
_entity.type
_entity.pdbx_description
1 polymer ?
#
loop_
_entity_poly.entity_id
_entity_poly.type
_entity_poly.pdbx_seq_one_letter_code
_entity_poly.pdbx_strand_id
1 'polypeptide(L)'
;GKTCLLIVFSKDQFPEVYVPTVFENYVADIEVDGKQVELALWDTAGQEDYDRLRPLSYPDTDVILMSFSIDSPDSLENIPEKWTPEVKHFCPNVPIILVGNKKDLRNDPNTIKELAKMKQEPVKPEEGRAMAEKINAFAYLECSAKSKEGVRQVFETAT
;
A
#
# COMPACT_ATOMS: atom_id res chain seq x y z
N GLY A 1 -6.08 -2.40 -1.99
CA GLY A 1 -5.11 -2.20 -3.08
C GLY A 1 -3.93 -3.15 -3.02
N LYS A 2 -3.49 -3.58 -1.82
CA LYS A 2 -2.28 -4.41 -1.59
C LYS A 2 -2.10 -5.58 -2.55
N THR A 3 -3.07 -6.50 -2.57
CA THR A 3 -3.04 -7.69 -3.43
C THR A 3 -2.91 -7.35 -4.91
N CYS A 4 -3.69 -6.39 -5.40
CA CYS A 4 -3.60 -5.94 -6.79
C CYS A 4 -2.22 -5.33 -7.10
N LEU A 5 -1.64 -4.56 -6.18
CA LEU A 5 -0.32 -3.96 -6.34
C LEU A 5 0.76 -5.06 -6.46
N LEU A 6 0.72 -6.06 -5.58
CA LEU A 6 1.67 -7.19 -5.58
C LEU A 6 1.52 -8.09 -6.80
N ILE A 7 0.28 -8.41 -7.20
CA ILE A 7 0.01 -9.23 -8.39
C ILE A 7 0.44 -8.50 -9.67
N VAL A 8 0.11 -7.21 -9.82
CA VAL A 8 0.51 -6.46 -11.02
C VAL A 8 2.01 -6.31 -11.09
N PHE A 9 2.68 -6.11 -9.96
CA PHE A 9 4.14 -6.07 -9.93
C PHE A 9 4.78 -7.41 -10.32
N SER A 10 4.30 -8.53 -9.77
CA SER A 10 4.91 -9.85 -9.98
C SER A 10 4.50 -10.52 -11.30
N LYS A 11 3.31 -10.26 -11.82
CA LYS A 11 2.72 -10.98 -12.97
C LYS A 11 2.35 -10.08 -14.15
N ASP A 12 2.52 -8.76 -14.01
CA ASP A 12 2.16 -7.76 -15.03
C ASP A 12 0.67 -7.84 -15.49
N GLN A 13 -0.20 -8.42 -14.65
CA GLN A 13 -1.62 -8.62 -14.94
C GLN A 13 -2.48 -8.12 -13.78
N PHE A 14 -3.52 -7.34 -14.08
CA PHE A 14 -4.49 -6.92 -13.08
C PHE A 14 -5.50 -8.05 -12.82
N PRO A 15 -5.77 -8.45 -11.56
CA PRO A 15 -6.73 -9.51 -11.27
C PRO A 15 -8.18 -9.05 -11.55
N GLU A 16 -8.93 -9.83 -12.30
CA GLU A 16 -10.34 -9.54 -12.61
C GLU A 16 -11.30 -9.94 -11.48
N VAL A 17 -10.89 -10.91 -10.65
CA VAL A 17 -11.71 -11.44 -9.54
C VAL A 17 -11.09 -11.01 -8.21
N TYR A 18 -11.90 -10.39 -7.36
CA TYR A 18 -11.49 -10.07 -5.99
C TYR A 18 -11.67 -11.29 -5.09
N VAL A 19 -10.55 -11.77 -4.54
CA VAL A 19 -10.51 -12.78 -3.49
C VAL A 19 -9.89 -12.12 -2.25
N PRO A 20 -10.56 -12.12 -1.09
CA PRO A 20 -9.99 -11.56 0.13
C PRO A 20 -8.72 -12.31 0.57
N THR A 21 -7.62 -11.60 0.71
CA THR A 21 -6.36 -12.18 1.19
C THR A 21 -6.44 -12.47 2.68
N VAL A 22 -6.05 -13.69 3.05
CA VAL A 22 -5.68 -14.04 4.44
C VAL A 22 -4.18 -13.80 4.61
N PHE A 23 -3.40 -14.48 3.79
CA PHE A 23 -1.94 -14.43 3.78
C PHE A 23 -1.39 -15.03 2.50
N GLU A 24 -0.53 -14.31 1.78
CA GLU A 24 0.15 -14.84 0.58
C GLU A 24 1.59 -14.35 0.48
N ASN A 25 2.46 -15.23 0.00
CA ASN A 25 3.88 -14.94 -0.24
C ASN A 25 4.16 -14.97 -1.73
N TYR A 26 4.78 -13.91 -2.24
CA TYR A 26 5.23 -13.81 -3.61
C TYR A 26 6.74 -13.60 -3.65
N VAL A 27 7.40 -14.18 -4.65
CA VAL A 27 8.80 -13.88 -4.97
C VAL A 27 8.83 -13.20 -6.32
N ALA A 28 9.54 -12.09 -6.42
CA ALA A 28 9.69 -11.33 -7.66
C ALA A 28 11.14 -10.85 -7.82
N ASP A 29 11.72 -11.08 -8.99
CA ASP A 29 13.04 -10.54 -9.35
C ASP A 29 12.88 -9.15 -9.97
N ILE A 30 13.66 -8.18 -9.49
CA ILE A 30 13.76 -6.87 -10.12
C ILE A 30 15.20 -6.44 -10.37
N GLU A 31 15.36 -5.60 -11.39
CA GLU A 31 16.63 -4.95 -11.68
C GLU A 31 16.61 -3.50 -11.18
N VAL A 32 17.54 -3.18 -10.27
CA VAL A 32 17.72 -1.86 -9.66
C VAL A 32 19.19 -1.47 -9.81
N ASP A 33 19.46 -0.34 -10.44
CA ASP A 33 20.82 0.14 -10.75
C ASP A 33 21.71 -0.92 -11.41
N GLY A 34 21.14 -1.74 -12.30
CA GLY A 34 21.84 -2.82 -13.00
C GLY A 34 22.15 -4.06 -12.15
N LYS A 35 21.61 -4.15 -10.92
CA LYS A 35 21.71 -5.33 -10.05
C LYS A 35 20.37 -6.04 -9.98
N GLN A 36 20.41 -7.38 -10.09
CA GLN A 36 19.25 -8.22 -9.83
C GLN A 36 19.05 -8.36 -8.32
N VAL A 37 17.84 -8.06 -7.86
CA VAL A 37 17.40 -8.14 -6.47
C VAL A 37 16.17 -9.03 -6.42
N GLU A 38 16.19 -10.05 -5.56
CA GLU A 38 15.04 -10.91 -5.29
C GLU A 38 14.22 -10.29 -4.14
N LEU A 39 12.93 -10.05 -4.38
CA LEU A 39 12.00 -9.53 -3.39
C LEU A 39 11.09 -10.63 -2.87
N ALA A 40 11.13 -10.85 -1.55
CA ALA A 40 10.13 -11.63 -0.83
C ALA A 40 8.99 -10.71 -0.37
N LEU A 41 7.83 -10.84 -0.99
CA LEU A 41 6.67 -9.99 -0.77
C LEU A 41 5.60 -10.71 0.04
N TRP A 42 5.18 -10.10 1.14
CA TRP A 42 4.19 -10.65 2.07
C TRP A 42 2.88 -9.85 1.96
N ASP A 43 1.83 -10.44 1.37
CA ASP A 43 0.49 -9.84 1.34
C ASP A 43 -0.30 -10.23 2.60
N THR A 44 -0.87 -9.24 3.26
CA THR A 44 -1.56 -9.41 4.54
C THR A 44 -3.01 -8.94 4.50
N ALA A 45 -3.87 -9.62 5.24
CA ALA A 45 -5.23 -9.18 5.50
C ALA A 45 -5.26 -7.81 6.21
N GLY A 46 -6.12 -6.90 5.74
CA GLY A 46 -6.33 -5.58 6.37
C GLY A 46 -7.44 -5.58 7.43
N GLN A 47 -8.21 -6.66 7.52
CA GLN A 47 -9.34 -6.76 8.45
C GLN A 47 -8.86 -7.06 9.88
N GLU A 48 -9.62 -6.59 10.86
CA GLU A 48 -9.37 -6.79 12.29
C GLU A 48 -9.38 -8.26 12.71
N ASP A 49 -10.17 -9.09 12.02
CA ASP A 49 -10.23 -10.55 12.26
C ASP A 49 -8.86 -11.23 12.17
N TYR A 50 -7.89 -10.60 11.49
CA TYR A 50 -6.54 -11.11 11.28
C TYR A 50 -5.46 -10.35 12.08
N ASP A 51 -5.83 -9.46 13.01
CA ASP A 51 -4.87 -8.68 13.81
C ASP A 51 -3.92 -9.56 14.63
N ARG A 52 -4.31 -10.80 14.97
CA ARG A 52 -3.43 -11.75 15.66
C ARG A 52 -2.53 -12.57 14.72
N LEU A 53 -2.88 -12.65 13.44
CA LEU A 53 -2.15 -13.42 12.44
C LEU A 53 -1.14 -12.57 11.68
N ARG A 54 -1.48 -11.31 11.41
CA ARG A 54 -0.61 -10.35 10.71
C ARG A 54 0.79 -10.23 11.33
N PRO A 55 0.96 -10.23 12.67
CA PRO A 55 2.28 -10.13 13.27
C PRO A 55 3.26 -11.25 12.94
N LEU A 56 2.75 -12.39 12.47
CA LEU A 56 3.59 -13.53 12.05
C LEU A 56 4.40 -13.24 10.78
N SER A 57 4.09 -12.16 10.05
CA SER A 57 4.77 -11.77 8.81
C SER A 57 5.85 -10.70 8.99
N TYR A 58 5.99 -10.16 10.20
CA TYR A 58 6.92 -9.08 10.50
C TYR A 58 8.37 -9.49 10.80
N PRO A 59 8.68 -10.72 11.26
CA PRO A 59 10.07 -11.13 11.44
C PRO A 59 10.89 -10.93 10.15
N ASP A 60 12.13 -10.44 10.31
CA ASP A 60 13.11 -10.27 9.24
C ASP A 60 12.64 -9.38 8.07
N THR A 61 11.71 -8.44 8.31
CA THR A 61 11.26 -7.47 7.29
C THR A 61 12.26 -6.33 7.09
N ASP A 62 12.68 -6.10 5.85
CA ASP A 62 13.56 -4.99 5.47
C ASP A 62 12.83 -3.65 5.24
N VAL A 63 11.61 -3.68 4.67
CA VAL A 63 10.79 -2.49 4.36
C VAL A 63 9.31 -2.78 4.55
N ILE A 64 8.55 -1.80 5.06
CA ILE A 64 7.08 -1.87 5.17
C ILE A 64 6.43 -1.00 4.11
N LEU A 65 5.63 -1.60 3.23
CA LEU A 65 4.69 -0.88 2.37
C LEU A 65 3.36 -0.68 3.10
N MET A 66 3.22 0.46 3.76
CA MET A 66 1.98 0.83 4.43
C MET A 66 1.07 1.54 3.43
N SER A 67 -0.14 1.03 3.20
CA SER A 67 -0.98 1.55 2.11
C SER A 67 -2.39 1.92 2.51
N PHE A 68 -2.92 2.92 1.83
CA PHE A 68 -4.31 3.35 1.89
C PHE A 68 -4.91 3.42 0.47
N SER A 69 -6.18 3.78 0.34
CA SER A 69 -6.88 3.90 -0.92
C SER A 69 -7.30 5.35 -1.17
N ILE A 70 -6.99 5.90 -2.34
CA ILE A 70 -7.29 7.30 -2.68
C ILE A 70 -8.80 7.58 -2.72
N ASP A 71 -9.61 6.58 -3.06
CA ASP A 71 -11.08 6.62 -3.03
C ASP A 71 -11.68 6.38 -1.63
N SER A 72 -10.88 6.28 -0.57
CA SER A 72 -11.34 6.04 0.80
C SER A 72 -10.54 6.89 1.79
N PRO A 73 -10.97 8.14 2.08
CA PRO A 73 -10.31 9.01 3.06
C PRO A 73 -10.11 8.37 4.43
N ASP A 74 -11.10 7.62 4.92
CA ASP A 74 -11.02 6.87 6.18
C ASP A 74 -9.81 5.91 6.21
N SER A 75 -9.45 5.33 5.07
CA SER A 75 -8.27 4.44 5.00
C SER A 75 -6.94 5.17 5.23
N LEU A 76 -6.88 6.48 4.93
CA LEU A 76 -5.75 7.34 5.28
C LEU A 76 -5.77 7.68 6.77
N GLU A 77 -6.94 7.97 7.34
CA GLU A 77 -7.09 8.28 8.77
C GLU A 77 -6.66 7.10 9.67
N ASN A 78 -6.88 5.87 9.21
CA ASN A 78 -6.44 4.65 9.89
C ASN A 78 -4.90 4.50 9.97
N ILE A 79 -4.13 5.20 9.12
CA ILE A 79 -2.67 5.10 9.07
C ILE A 79 -2.01 5.44 10.42
N PRO A 80 -2.24 6.62 11.01
CA PRO A 80 -1.68 6.97 12.32
C PRO A 80 -2.40 6.29 13.48
N GLU A 81 -3.68 5.93 13.34
CA GLU A 81 -4.50 5.41 14.43
C GLU A 81 -4.28 3.91 14.68
N LYS A 82 -4.12 3.13 13.62
CA LYS A 82 -4.00 1.68 13.68
C LYS A 82 -2.66 1.18 13.17
N TRP A 83 -2.32 1.52 11.92
CA TRP A 83 -1.21 0.86 11.21
C TRP A 83 0.15 1.28 11.73
N THR A 84 0.33 2.57 12.05
CA THR A 84 1.59 3.10 12.57
C THR A 84 1.94 2.54 13.95
N PRO A 85 1.02 2.52 14.94
CA PRO A 85 1.29 1.86 16.23
C PRO A 85 1.66 0.39 16.11
N GLU A 86 0.94 -0.36 15.27
CA GLU A 86 1.18 -1.79 15.06
C GLU A 86 2.57 -2.04 14.46
N VAL A 87 2.90 -1.35 13.36
CA VAL A 87 4.21 -1.49 12.69
C VAL A 87 5.34 -1.03 13.61
N LYS A 88 5.18 0.06 14.36
CA LYS A 88 6.21 0.50 15.31
C LYS A 88 6.40 -0.47 16.49
N HIS A 89 5.39 -1.25 16.84
CA HIS A 89 5.48 -2.27 17.88
C HIS A 89 6.30 -3.49 17.41
N PHE A 90 6.02 -4.00 16.21
CA PHE A 90 6.66 -5.22 15.71
C PHE A 90 7.93 -4.98 14.88
N CYS A 91 8.03 -3.82 14.22
CA CYS A 91 9.09 -3.45 13.29
C CYS A 91 9.68 -2.05 13.62
N PRO A 92 10.19 -1.81 14.85
CA PRO A 92 10.51 -0.47 15.35
C PRO A 92 11.56 0.30 14.51
N ASN A 93 12.46 -0.40 13.82
CA ASN A 93 13.55 0.19 13.04
C ASN A 93 13.38 0.01 11.53
N VAL A 94 12.26 -0.57 11.08
CA VAL A 94 12.04 -0.87 9.67
C VAL A 94 11.47 0.38 8.98
N PRO A 95 12.05 0.84 7.86
CA PRO A 95 11.54 1.99 7.13
C PRO A 95 10.13 1.71 6.59
N ILE A 96 9.28 2.74 6.67
CA ILE A 96 7.90 2.71 6.15
C ILE A 96 7.85 3.54 4.87
N ILE A 97 7.33 2.95 3.79
CA ILE A 97 6.91 3.69 2.59
C ILE A 97 5.39 3.78 2.63
N LEU A 98 4.85 4.99 2.63
CA LEU A 98 3.41 5.22 2.54
C LEU A 98 2.96 5.18 1.07
N VAL A 99 1.98 4.33 0.76
CA VAL A 99 1.50 4.09 -0.61
C VAL A 99 0.01 4.41 -0.75
N GLY A 100 -0.31 5.43 -1.55
CA GLY A 100 -1.68 5.73 -1.98
C GLY A 100 -2.09 4.88 -3.18
N ASN A 101 -2.92 3.86 -2.97
CA ASN A 101 -3.42 3.00 -4.05
C ASN A 101 -4.60 3.63 -4.80
N LYS A 102 -4.91 3.06 -5.97
CA LYS A 102 -6.05 3.40 -6.82
C LYS A 102 -6.06 4.87 -7.26
N LYS A 103 -4.88 5.38 -7.63
CA LYS A 103 -4.69 6.76 -8.10
C LYS A 103 -5.63 7.16 -9.24
N ASP A 104 -6.00 6.20 -10.09
CA ASP A 104 -6.94 6.37 -11.19
C ASP A 104 -8.33 6.88 -10.73
N LEU A 105 -8.73 6.60 -9.48
CA LEU A 105 -10.05 6.97 -8.97
C LEU A 105 -10.13 8.42 -8.47
N ARG A 106 -9.01 9.14 -8.34
CA ARG A 106 -9.01 10.54 -7.88
C ARG A 106 -9.89 11.44 -8.75
N ASN A 107 -9.84 11.22 -10.06
CA ASN A 107 -10.55 12.02 -11.06
C ASN A 107 -11.77 11.27 -11.63
N ASP A 108 -12.13 10.11 -11.08
CA ASP A 108 -13.27 9.34 -11.57
C ASP A 108 -14.59 10.01 -11.13
N PRO A 109 -15.47 10.40 -12.07
CA PRO A 109 -16.69 11.13 -11.74
C PRO A 109 -17.63 10.37 -10.81
N ASN A 110 -17.68 9.04 -10.91
CA ASN A 110 -18.53 8.22 -10.03
C ASN A 110 -17.98 8.21 -8.61
N THR A 111 -16.67 8.00 -8.45
CA THR A 111 -15.99 8.04 -7.15
C THR A 111 -16.20 9.39 -6.45
N ILE A 112 -15.99 10.50 -7.16
CA ILE A 112 -16.21 11.85 -6.65
C ILE A 112 -17.68 12.02 -6.20
N LYS A 113 -18.63 11.57 -7.02
CA LYS A 113 -20.06 11.67 -6.71
C LYS A 113 -20.46 10.85 -5.49
N GLU A 114 -19.94 9.64 -5.34
CA GLU A 114 -20.25 8.77 -4.19
C GLU A 114 -19.66 9.33 -2.90
N LEU A 115 -18.40 9.78 -2.91
CA LEU A 115 -17.78 10.42 -1.73
C LEU A 115 -18.49 11.71 -1.33
N ALA A 116 -18.94 12.51 -2.30
CA ALA A 116 -19.69 13.73 -2.03
C ALA A 116 -21.00 13.47 -1.25
N LYS A 117 -21.65 12.31 -1.40
CA LYS A 117 -22.84 11.94 -0.60
C LYS A 117 -22.51 11.82 0.89
N MET A 118 -21.26 11.47 1.22
CA MET A 118 -20.74 11.36 2.57
C MET A 118 -19.99 12.63 3.01
N LYS A 119 -20.06 13.72 2.22
CA LYS A 119 -19.31 14.97 2.42
C LYS A 119 -17.79 14.77 2.42
N GLN A 120 -17.31 13.80 1.66
CA GLN A 120 -15.89 13.51 1.46
C GLN A 120 -15.47 13.80 0.02
N GLU A 121 -14.17 13.84 -0.20
CA GLU A 121 -13.53 13.92 -1.53
C GLU A 121 -12.37 12.92 -1.60
N PRO A 122 -11.95 12.49 -2.80
CA PRO A 122 -10.77 11.63 -2.93
C PRO A 122 -9.53 12.28 -2.33
N VAL A 123 -8.65 11.46 -1.74
CA VAL A 123 -7.43 11.94 -1.08
C VAL A 123 -6.53 12.69 -2.06
N LYS A 124 -6.17 13.91 -1.70
CA LYS A 124 -5.24 14.77 -2.45
C LYS A 124 -3.80 14.36 -2.18
N PRO A 125 -2.89 14.55 -3.16
CA PRO A 125 -1.48 14.25 -2.97
C PRO A 125 -0.87 14.96 -1.75
N GLU A 126 -1.31 16.17 -1.45
CA GLU A 126 -0.83 16.97 -0.32
C GLU A 126 -1.21 16.34 1.03
N GLU A 127 -2.38 15.72 1.13
CA GLU A 127 -2.84 15.03 2.34
C GLU A 127 -2.01 13.75 2.59
N GLY A 128 -1.72 13.00 1.53
CA GLY A 128 -0.85 11.83 1.61
C GLY A 128 0.60 12.20 2.00
N ARG A 129 1.14 13.28 1.44
CA ARG A 129 2.47 13.82 1.84
C ARG A 129 2.49 14.25 3.30
N ALA A 130 1.48 15.01 3.73
CA ALA A 130 1.37 15.44 5.12
C ALA A 130 1.24 14.25 6.09
N MET A 131 0.54 13.18 5.67
CA MET A 131 0.46 11.95 6.46
C MET A 131 1.81 11.23 6.56
N ALA A 132 2.56 11.14 5.45
CA ALA A 132 3.88 10.53 5.43
C ALA A 132 4.85 11.27 6.38
N GLU A 133 4.84 12.61 6.36
CA GLU A 133 5.59 13.43 7.32
C GLU A 133 5.15 13.15 8.77
N LYS A 134 3.83 13.11 9.01
CA LYS A 134 3.26 12.86 10.35
C LYS A 134 3.71 11.53 10.96
N ILE A 135 3.80 10.47 10.15
CA ILE A 135 4.21 9.14 10.64
C ILE A 135 5.72 8.90 10.58
N ASN A 136 6.47 9.85 10.00
CA ASN A 136 7.90 9.76 9.73
C ASN A 136 8.23 8.64 8.73
N ALA A 137 7.41 8.52 7.68
CA ALA A 137 7.66 7.59 6.57
C ALA A 137 8.89 8.03 5.76
N PHE A 138 9.64 7.05 5.26
CA PHE A 138 10.79 7.26 4.40
C PHE A 138 10.41 7.93 3.07
N ALA A 139 9.27 7.52 2.49
CA ALA A 139 8.76 8.07 1.25
C ALA A 139 7.22 8.01 1.19
N TYR A 140 6.65 8.85 0.35
CA TYR A 140 5.25 8.79 -0.08
C TYR A 140 5.16 8.61 -1.59
N LEU A 141 4.43 7.58 -2.01
CA LEU A 141 4.20 7.27 -3.42
C LEU A 141 2.71 7.00 -3.67
N GLU A 142 2.28 7.24 -4.90
CA GLU A 142 0.93 6.91 -5.35
C GLU A 142 1.01 6.01 -6.57
N CYS A 143 0.12 5.03 -6.63
CA CYS A 143 0.06 4.11 -7.76
C CYS A 143 -1.38 3.72 -8.10
N SER A 144 -1.54 3.27 -9.34
CA SER A 144 -2.73 2.59 -9.82
C SER A 144 -2.30 1.24 -10.39
N ALA A 145 -2.56 0.17 -9.65
CA ALA A 145 -2.37 -1.19 -10.16
C ALA A 145 -3.18 -1.43 -11.44
N LYS A 146 -4.35 -0.81 -11.57
CA LYS A 146 -5.24 -0.95 -12.73
C LYS A 146 -4.64 -0.39 -14.02
N SER A 147 -4.00 0.77 -13.95
CA SER A 147 -3.32 1.40 -15.10
C SER A 147 -1.82 1.12 -15.16
N LYS A 148 -1.29 0.38 -14.18
CA LYS A 148 0.14 0.13 -13.93
C LYS A 148 0.96 1.38 -13.59
N GLU A 149 0.34 2.54 -13.50
CA GLU A 149 1.00 3.80 -13.13
C GLU A 149 1.56 3.72 -11.71
N GLY A 150 2.84 4.09 -11.52
CA GLY A 150 3.46 4.19 -10.20
C GLY A 150 3.85 2.84 -9.56
N VAL A 151 3.42 1.71 -10.12
CA VAL A 151 3.63 0.39 -9.51
C VAL A 151 5.12 0.08 -9.38
N ARG A 152 5.88 0.20 -10.48
CA ARG A 152 7.31 -0.12 -10.48
C ARG A 152 8.10 0.80 -9.53
N GLN A 153 7.77 2.09 -9.51
CA GLN A 153 8.43 3.07 -8.64
C GLN A 153 8.27 2.74 -7.15
N VAL A 154 7.14 2.15 -6.74
CA VAL A 154 6.92 1.72 -5.35
C VAL A 154 7.96 0.67 -4.93
N PHE A 155 8.21 -0.33 -5.77
CA PHE A 155 9.14 -1.40 -5.44
C PHE A 155 10.61 -1.00 -5.66
N GLU A 156 10.91 -0.18 -6.66
CA GLU A 156 12.26 0.38 -6.84
C GLU A 156 12.67 1.26 -5.65
N THR A 157 11.72 1.99 -5.03
CA THR A 157 12.00 2.79 -3.83
C THR A 157 12.18 1.93 -2.57
N ALA A 158 11.72 0.67 -2.60
CA ALA A 158 11.84 -0.28 -1.49
C ALA A 158 13.15 -1.09 -1.52
N THR A 159 14.03 -0.84 -2.50
CA THR A 159 15.30 -1.53 -2.75
C THR A 159 16.46 -0.56 -2.80
#